data_AF-I0YQM0-F1
#
_entry.id   AF-I0YQM0-F1
#
_cell.length_a   1.000
_cell.length_b   1.000
_cell.length_c   1.000
_cell.angle_alpha   90.00
_cell.angle_beta   90.00
_cell.angle_gamma   90.00
#
_symmetry.space_group_name_H-M   'P 1'
#
loop_
_entity.id
_entity.type
_entity.pdbx_description
1 polymer ?
#
loop_
_entity_poly.entity_id
_entity_poly.type
_entity_poly.pdbx_seq_one_letter_code
_entity_poly.pdbx_strand_id
1 'polypeptide(L)'
;MLPPNESLTSRTSKLNDARKSLLQAIPQQYFEKDFDAVRHDLCELAQLADQAQMEELAEGRIAALEVVSELLSQHVLKNYDKFVAGIDEVGLVERDLVSAYATAKHARANLKASSAEIATSVQVTQQSRRKQKLLDLLDPLQKLQQAKDLHISLKDALQEGDYAHAFWLCVQCGSAMASLGTLRCASSLSATVDSLYEEAAERLETALQAAASDFHPDIFCKARSRQMPDAFEPIDSF
;
A
#
# COMPACT_ATOMS: atom_id res chain seq x y z
N MET A 1 -38.47 82.75 18.38
CA MET A 1 -37.38 82.93 17.42
C MET A 1 -36.09 83.09 18.20
N LEU A 2 -35.21 82.08 18.19
CA LEU A 2 -33.86 82.14 18.75
C LEU A 2 -32.88 82.47 17.61
N PRO A 3 -31.82 83.27 17.86
CA PRO A 3 -30.94 83.74 16.80
C PRO A 3 -30.06 82.61 16.22
N PRO A 4 -29.53 82.77 14.99
CA PRO A 4 -28.82 81.72 14.26
C PRO A 4 -27.45 81.41 14.86
N ASN A 5 -27.07 80.13 14.79
CA ASN A 5 -25.88 79.51 15.37
C ASN A 5 -24.57 79.82 14.59
N GLU A 6 -24.38 81.06 14.12
CA GLU A 6 -23.23 81.49 13.30
C GLU A 6 -21.91 81.59 14.08
N SER A 7 -21.97 81.61 15.41
CA SER A 7 -20.79 81.72 16.29
C SER A 7 -20.07 80.39 16.53
N LEU A 8 -20.73 79.24 16.33
CA LEU A 8 -20.12 77.92 16.53
C LEU A 8 -19.37 77.42 15.29
N THR A 9 -19.92 77.65 14.09
CA THR A 9 -19.29 77.29 12.81
C THR A 9 -18.06 78.13 12.49
N SER A 10 -18.07 79.42 12.88
CA SER A 10 -16.90 80.30 12.75
C SER A 10 -15.80 80.01 13.77
N ARG A 11 -16.13 79.37 14.90
CA ARG A 11 -15.16 78.90 15.90
C ARG A 11 -14.46 77.62 15.45
N THR A 12 -15.20 76.68 14.88
CA THR A 12 -14.63 75.40 14.42
C THR A 12 -13.77 75.55 13.16
N SER A 13 -14.08 76.49 12.27
CA SER A 13 -13.22 76.79 11.11
C SER A 13 -11.86 77.38 11.55
N LYS A 14 -11.87 78.39 12.42
CA LYS A 14 -10.65 79.01 12.97
C LYS A 14 -9.76 78.02 13.72
N LEU A 15 -10.37 77.08 14.45
CA LEU A 15 -9.65 76.05 15.22
C LEU A 15 -8.99 75.01 14.30
N ASN A 16 -9.63 74.69 13.17
CA ASN A 16 -9.06 73.84 12.14
C ASN A 16 -7.94 74.52 11.33
N ASP A 17 -8.03 75.83 11.13
CA ASP A 17 -6.99 76.61 10.45
C ASP A 17 -5.75 76.77 11.36
N ALA A 18 -5.94 77.00 12.66
CA ALA A 18 -4.85 77.00 13.65
C ALA A 18 -4.14 75.63 13.74
N ARG A 19 -4.90 74.53 13.71
CA ARG A 19 -4.35 73.16 13.66
C ARG A 19 -3.52 72.89 12.41
N LYS A 20 -4.00 73.31 11.23
CA LYS A 20 -3.23 73.18 9.98
C LYS A 20 -1.95 74.00 9.98
N SER A 21 -1.99 75.18 10.61
CA SER A 21 -0.83 76.05 10.78
C SER A 21 0.24 75.38 11.66
N LEU A 22 -0.18 74.75 12.76
CA LEU A 22 0.71 73.98 13.65
C LEU A 22 1.34 72.76 12.96
N LEU A 23 0.58 72.06 12.11
CA LEU A 23 1.10 70.94 11.33
C LEU A 23 2.08 71.36 10.23
N GLN A 24 1.87 72.54 9.63
CA GLN A 24 2.81 73.13 8.68
C GLN A 24 4.08 73.67 9.35
N ALA A 25 4.01 73.98 10.64
CA ALA A 25 5.16 74.39 11.43
C ALA A 25 6.06 73.21 11.85
N ILE A 26 5.65 71.96 11.64
CA ILE A 26 6.49 70.79 11.87
C ILE A 26 7.58 70.74 10.79
N PRO A 27 8.86 70.62 11.14
CA PRO A 27 9.93 70.51 10.16
C PRO A 27 9.74 69.30 9.24
N GLN A 28 9.92 69.47 7.93
CA GLN A 28 9.66 68.42 6.94
C GLN A 28 10.55 67.17 7.11
N GLN A 29 11.70 67.34 7.76
CA GLN A 29 12.67 66.28 8.04
C GLN A 29 12.07 65.16 8.91
N TYR A 30 11.06 65.46 9.75
CA TYR A 30 10.36 64.47 10.58
C TYR A 30 9.57 63.43 9.78
N PHE A 31 9.29 63.69 8.49
CA PHE A 31 8.56 62.77 7.63
C PHE A 31 9.47 61.83 6.83
N GLU A 32 10.80 61.93 6.98
CA GLU A 32 11.76 61.05 6.33
C GLU A 32 11.92 59.72 7.08
N LYS A 33 12.08 58.61 6.32
CA LYS A 33 12.06 57.23 6.87
C LYS A 33 13.23 56.89 7.80
N ASP A 34 14.37 57.56 7.63
CA ASP A 34 15.62 57.27 8.36
C ASP A 34 16.06 58.44 9.26
N PHE A 35 15.16 59.40 9.51
CA PHE A 35 15.48 60.60 10.29
C PHE A 35 15.45 60.33 11.81
N ASP A 36 16.55 60.66 12.48
CA ASP A 36 16.66 60.57 13.94
C ASP A 36 16.18 61.89 14.58
N ALA A 37 14.85 61.97 14.78
CA ALA A 37 14.19 63.12 15.37
C ALA A 37 14.72 63.47 16.76
N VAL A 38 15.08 62.47 17.57
CA VAL A 38 15.58 62.68 18.94
C VAL A 38 16.95 63.34 18.88
N ARG A 39 17.83 62.89 18.00
CA ARG A 39 19.15 63.49 17.83
C ARG A 39 19.07 64.91 17.26
N HIS A 40 18.12 65.17 16.36
CA HIS A 40 17.90 66.50 15.80
C HIS A 40 17.44 67.49 16.89
N ASP A 41 16.40 67.14 17.65
CA ASP A 41 15.87 68.00 18.73
C ASP A 41 16.92 68.26 19.82
N LEU A 42 17.71 67.25 20.20
CA LEU A 42 18.79 67.41 21.18
C LEU A 42 19.91 68.34 20.66
N CYS A 43 20.21 68.31 19.37
CA CYS A 43 21.19 69.22 18.76
C CYS A 43 20.65 70.66 18.68
N GLU A 44 19.36 70.84 18.39
CA GLU A 44 18.69 72.15 18.31
C GLU A 44 18.60 72.80 19.70
N LEU A 45 18.24 72.02 20.72
CA LEU A 45 18.21 72.47 22.12
C LEU A 45 19.61 72.81 22.66
N ALA A 46 20.65 72.05 22.29
CA ALA A 46 22.02 72.33 22.72
C ALA A 46 22.62 73.62 22.14
N GLN A 47 22.03 74.18 21.07
CA GLN A 47 22.45 75.43 20.45
C GLN A 47 21.76 76.67 21.04
N LEU A 48 20.65 76.47 21.77
CA LEU A 48 19.88 77.54 22.42
C LEU A 48 20.43 77.77 23.83
N ALA A 49 21.06 78.93 24.05
CA ALA A 49 21.68 79.27 25.34
C ALA A 49 20.68 79.88 26.36
N ASP A 50 19.50 80.29 25.90
CA ASP A 50 18.48 80.98 26.70
C ASP A 50 17.36 80.00 27.11
N GLN A 51 17.07 79.93 28.41
CA GLN A 51 16.11 78.98 28.97
C GLN A 51 14.67 79.26 28.52
N ALA A 52 14.33 80.53 28.32
CA ALA A 52 13.00 80.92 27.84
C ALA A 52 12.74 80.42 26.40
N GLN A 53 13.76 80.40 25.55
CA GLN A 53 13.65 79.93 24.16
C GLN A 53 13.57 78.40 24.08
N MET A 54 14.23 77.69 25.00
CA MET A 54 14.11 76.24 25.12
C MET A 54 12.70 75.82 25.58
N GLU A 55 12.12 76.55 26.54
CA GLU A 55 10.75 76.31 26.99
C GLU A 55 9.73 76.59 25.87
N GLU A 56 9.87 77.70 25.13
CA GLU A 56 8.99 78.03 23.99
C GLU A 56 9.04 76.96 22.89
N LEU A 57 10.22 76.45 22.55
CA LEU A 57 10.38 75.38 21.57
C LEU A 57 9.74 74.08 22.06
N ALA A 58 9.97 73.71 23.32
CA ALA A 58 9.38 72.51 23.92
C ALA A 58 7.84 72.59 23.95
N GLU A 59 7.27 73.73 24.35
CA GLU A 59 5.83 73.97 24.34
C GLU A 59 5.26 73.87 22.92
N GLY A 60 5.95 74.42 21.91
CA GLY A 60 5.56 74.30 20.51
C GLY A 60 5.58 72.85 20.00
N ARG A 61 6.58 72.04 20.39
CA ARG A 61 6.67 70.61 20.04
C ARG A 61 5.61 69.78 20.73
N ILE A 62 5.30 70.07 22.00
CA ILE A 62 4.24 69.41 22.77
C ILE A 62 2.87 69.71 22.12
N ALA A 63 2.60 70.96 21.78
CA ALA A 63 1.35 71.34 21.11
C ALA A 63 1.18 70.65 19.74
N ALA A 64 2.28 70.52 18.97
CA ALA A 64 2.25 69.77 17.72
C ALA A 64 1.98 68.27 17.93
N LEU A 65 2.59 67.66 18.96
CA LEU A 65 2.38 66.25 19.31
C LEU A 65 0.94 65.97 19.72
N GLU A 66 0.32 66.85 20.51
CA GLU A 66 -1.08 66.71 20.90
C GLU A 66 -2.01 66.71 19.68
N VAL A 67 -1.81 67.64 18.74
CA VAL A 67 -2.60 67.73 17.51
C VAL A 67 -2.39 66.50 16.62
N VAL A 68 -1.14 66.04 16.47
CA VAL A 68 -0.83 64.83 15.69
C VAL A 68 -1.42 63.58 16.34
N SER A 69 -1.36 63.46 17.66
CA SER A 69 -1.95 62.36 18.42
C SER A 69 -3.48 62.33 18.30
N GLU A 70 -4.14 63.49 18.37
CA GLU A 70 -5.58 63.61 18.17
C GLU A 70 -5.97 63.22 16.72
N LEU A 71 -5.21 63.66 15.72
CA LEU A 71 -5.48 63.30 14.32
C LEU A 71 -5.20 61.83 14.02
N LEU A 72 -4.12 61.29 14.57
CA LEU A 72 -3.77 59.88 14.45
C LEU A 72 -4.84 59.03 15.11
N SER A 73 -5.26 59.37 16.33
CA SER A 73 -6.34 58.63 17.01
C SER A 73 -7.65 58.71 16.23
N GLN A 74 -8.04 59.87 15.69
CA GLN A 74 -9.20 59.98 14.80
C GLN A 74 -9.04 59.16 13.52
N HIS A 75 -7.85 59.12 12.93
CA HIS A 75 -7.58 58.35 11.70
C HIS A 75 -7.58 56.85 11.95
N VAL A 76 -7.04 56.41 13.08
CA VAL A 76 -7.07 55.02 13.54
C VAL A 76 -8.50 54.61 13.87
N LEU A 77 -9.26 55.44 14.60
CA LEU A 77 -10.66 55.18 14.91
C LEU A 77 -11.52 55.09 13.65
N LYS A 78 -11.27 55.93 12.63
CA LYS A 78 -11.95 55.85 11.33
C LYS A 78 -11.68 54.56 10.57
N ASN A 79 -10.54 53.90 10.82
CA ASN A 79 -10.16 52.64 10.19
C ASN A 79 -10.17 51.45 11.17
N TYR A 80 -10.73 51.64 12.36
CA TYR A 80 -10.67 50.65 13.44
C TYR A 80 -11.35 49.34 13.02
N ASP A 81 -12.49 49.43 12.33
CA ASP A 81 -13.22 48.26 11.84
C ASP A 81 -12.36 47.41 10.88
N LYS A 82 -11.55 48.05 10.02
CA LYS A 82 -10.64 47.35 9.12
C LYS A 82 -9.47 46.72 9.87
N PHE A 83 -8.97 47.40 10.90
CA PHE A 83 -7.91 46.87 11.74
C PHE A 83 -8.39 45.63 12.51
N VAL A 84 -9.55 45.68 13.16
CA VAL A 84 -10.14 44.54 13.87
C VAL A 84 -10.42 43.39 12.91
N ALA A 85 -11.02 43.67 11.74
CA ALA A 85 -11.25 42.64 10.73
C ALA A 85 -9.95 41.96 10.27
N GLY A 86 -8.87 42.73 10.11
CA GLY A 86 -7.56 42.18 9.76
C GLY A 86 -6.97 41.30 10.86
N ILE A 87 -7.14 41.68 12.13
CA ILE A 87 -6.71 40.85 13.28
C ILE A 87 -7.50 39.54 13.34
N ASP A 88 -8.82 39.60 13.14
CA ASP A 88 -9.68 38.42 13.11
C ASP A 88 -9.31 37.48 11.95
N GLU A 89 -9.00 38.03 10.78
CA GLU A 89 -8.54 37.26 9.62
C GLU A 89 -7.20 36.58 9.88
N VAL A 90 -6.23 37.28 10.47
CA VAL A 90 -4.95 36.69 10.87
C VAL A 90 -5.16 35.54 11.87
N GLY A 91 -6.06 35.71 12.85
CA GLY A 91 -6.40 34.67 13.82
C GLY A 91 -7.14 33.47 13.21
N LEU A 92 -7.89 33.66 12.12
CA LEU A 92 -8.47 32.57 11.34
C LEU A 92 -7.37 31.79 10.58
N VAL A 93 -6.51 32.51 9.87
CA VAL A 93 -5.40 31.91 9.11
C VAL A 93 -4.44 31.15 10.03
N GLU A 94 -4.15 31.67 11.22
CA GLU A 94 -3.31 30.99 12.22
C GLU A 94 -3.92 29.63 12.62
N ARG A 95 -5.22 29.60 12.94
CA ARG A 95 -5.92 28.37 13.31
C ARG A 95 -5.93 27.35 12.18
N ASP A 96 -6.20 27.81 10.96
CA ASP A 96 -6.19 26.94 9.78
C ASP A 96 -4.78 26.39 9.51
N LEU A 97 -3.73 27.20 9.68
CA LEU A 97 -2.35 26.76 9.52
C LEU A 97 -1.96 25.70 10.56
N VAL A 98 -2.34 25.90 11.83
CA VAL A 98 -2.10 24.91 12.90
C VAL A 98 -2.82 23.60 12.60
N SER A 99 -4.08 23.68 12.15
CA SER A 99 -4.88 22.50 11.76
C SER A 99 -4.28 21.76 10.56
N ALA A 100 -3.90 22.50 9.51
CA ALA A 100 -3.27 21.95 8.32
C ALA A 100 -1.92 21.29 8.64
N TYR A 101 -1.11 21.92 9.51
CA TYR A 101 0.16 21.36 9.97
C TYR A 101 -0.05 20.06 10.74
N ALA A 102 -0.98 20.03 11.71
CA ALA A 102 -1.30 18.83 12.46
C ALA A 102 -1.78 17.71 11.53
N THR A 103 -2.70 18.02 10.61
CA THR A 103 -3.22 17.08 9.61
C THR A 103 -2.11 16.52 8.74
N ALA A 104 -1.21 17.38 8.21
CA ALA A 104 -0.08 16.96 7.40
C ALA A 104 0.90 16.08 8.19
N LYS A 105 1.15 16.40 9.47
CA LYS A 105 2.00 15.60 10.36
C LYS A 105 1.41 14.22 10.60
N HIS A 106 0.11 14.15 10.91
CA HIS A 106 -0.60 12.87 11.09
C HIS A 106 -0.64 12.05 9.81
N ALA A 107 -0.96 12.67 8.67
CA ALA A 107 -0.97 12.00 7.38
C ALA A 107 0.40 11.41 7.04
N ARG A 108 1.50 12.15 7.26
CA ARG A 108 2.86 11.64 7.05
C ARG A 108 3.19 10.45 7.96
N ALA A 109 2.81 10.51 9.23
CA ALA A 109 3.02 9.41 10.16
C ALA A 109 2.23 8.16 9.74
N ASN A 110 0.97 8.32 9.37
CA ASN A 110 0.10 7.23 8.91
C ASN A 110 0.61 6.61 7.60
N LEU A 111 1.04 7.43 6.63
CA LEU A 111 1.61 6.93 5.38
C LEU A 111 2.89 6.14 5.61
N LYS A 112 3.75 6.58 6.55
CA LYS A 112 4.97 5.86 6.92
C LYS A 112 4.64 4.50 7.55
N ALA A 113 3.66 4.44 8.46
CA ALA A 113 3.21 3.20 9.07
C ALA A 113 2.61 2.24 8.03
N SER A 114 1.67 2.74 7.22
CA SER A 114 1.02 1.95 6.17
C SER A 114 2.02 1.45 5.12
N SER A 115 3.02 2.25 4.74
CA SER A 115 4.08 1.81 3.82
C SER A 115 4.89 0.65 4.39
N ALA A 116 5.22 0.67 5.68
CA ALA A 116 5.91 -0.43 6.34
C ALA A 116 5.04 -1.69 6.40
N GLU A 117 3.75 -1.54 6.73
CA GLU A 117 2.79 -2.65 6.74
C GLU A 117 2.64 -3.29 5.36
N ILE A 118 2.49 -2.48 4.30
CA ILE A 118 2.39 -2.98 2.92
C ILE A 118 3.68 -3.74 2.54
N ALA A 119 4.86 -3.23 2.88
CA ALA A 119 6.12 -3.91 2.59
C ALA A 119 6.17 -5.31 3.22
N THR A 120 5.78 -5.42 4.50
CA THR A 120 5.71 -6.73 5.18
C THR A 120 4.64 -7.65 4.59
N SER A 121 3.46 -7.12 4.28
CA SER A 121 2.35 -7.88 3.68
C SER A 121 2.71 -8.44 2.30
N VAL A 122 3.43 -7.66 1.48
CA VAL A 122 3.94 -8.11 0.18
C VAL A 122 4.93 -9.27 0.36
N GLN A 123 5.86 -9.17 1.31
CA GLN A 123 6.80 -10.26 1.61
C GLN A 123 6.08 -11.53 2.05
N VAL A 124 5.12 -11.43 2.96
CA VAL A 124 4.31 -12.57 3.43
C VAL A 124 3.52 -13.17 2.26
N THR A 125 2.91 -12.33 1.41
CA THR A 125 2.15 -12.79 0.25
C THR A 125 3.06 -13.52 -0.75
N GLN A 126 4.28 -13.04 -0.98
CA GLN A 126 5.25 -13.70 -1.85
C GLN A 126 5.65 -15.08 -1.29
N GLN A 127 5.93 -15.17 0.00
CA GLN A 127 6.26 -16.43 0.67
C GLN A 127 5.08 -17.40 0.63
N SER A 128 3.86 -16.91 0.88
CA SER A 128 2.63 -17.69 0.82
C SER A 128 2.38 -18.25 -0.59
N ARG A 129 2.54 -17.41 -1.63
CA ARG A 129 2.45 -17.86 -3.03
C ARG A 129 3.51 -18.89 -3.37
N ARG A 130 4.75 -18.74 -2.88
CA ARG A 130 5.81 -19.74 -3.07
C ARG A 130 5.44 -21.05 -2.39
N LYS A 131 4.94 -21.00 -1.15
CA LYS A 131 4.47 -22.19 -0.42
C LYS A 131 3.33 -22.87 -1.17
N GLN A 132 2.34 -22.13 -1.64
CA GLN A 132 1.22 -22.68 -2.40
C GLN A 132 1.70 -23.41 -3.66
N LYS A 133 2.57 -22.78 -4.46
CA LYS A 133 3.14 -23.43 -5.65
C LYS A 133 3.91 -24.72 -5.33
N LEU A 134 4.61 -24.77 -4.19
CA LEU A 134 5.31 -25.97 -3.76
C LEU A 134 4.35 -27.06 -3.29
N LEU A 135 3.25 -26.69 -2.62
CA LEU A 135 2.19 -27.63 -2.23
C LEU A 135 1.45 -28.16 -3.46
N ASP A 136 1.13 -27.29 -4.42
CA ASP A 136 0.48 -27.67 -5.68
C ASP A 136 1.36 -28.63 -6.50
N LEU A 137 2.69 -28.55 -6.36
CA LEU A 137 3.65 -29.46 -6.99
C LEU A 137 3.82 -30.79 -6.22
N LEU A 138 3.49 -30.84 -4.93
CA LEU A 138 3.65 -32.04 -4.11
C LEU A 138 2.72 -33.16 -4.58
N ASP A 139 1.45 -32.85 -4.84
CA ASP A 139 0.43 -33.80 -5.29
C ASP A 139 0.82 -34.55 -6.58
N PRO A 140 1.21 -33.88 -7.69
CA PRO A 140 1.65 -34.57 -8.89
C PRO A 140 2.97 -35.33 -8.67
N LEU A 141 3.85 -34.86 -7.78
CA LEU A 141 5.11 -35.54 -7.48
C LEU A 141 4.90 -36.85 -6.70
N GLN A 142 3.96 -36.87 -5.76
CA GLN A 142 3.54 -38.09 -5.05
C GLN A 142 2.92 -39.11 -6.02
N LYS A 143 2.04 -38.67 -6.91
CA LYS A 143 1.46 -39.54 -7.95
C LYS A 143 2.53 -40.08 -8.90
N LEU A 144 3.51 -39.26 -9.26
CA LEU A 144 4.65 -39.71 -10.08
C LEU A 144 5.52 -40.73 -9.34
N GLN A 145 5.73 -40.56 -8.04
CA GLN A 145 6.43 -41.53 -7.21
C GLN A 145 5.69 -42.87 -7.17
N GLN A 146 4.38 -42.86 -6.89
CA GLN A 146 3.53 -44.06 -6.91
C GLN A 146 3.62 -44.77 -8.27
N ALA A 147 3.53 -44.02 -9.36
CA ALA A 147 3.70 -44.56 -10.70
C ALA A 147 5.06 -45.22 -10.93
N LYS A 148 6.15 -44.58 -10.47
CA LYS A 148 7.50 -45.13 -10.56
C LYS A 148 7.60 -46.45 -9.79
N ASP A 149 7.04 -46.50 -8.58
CA ASP A 149 7.09 -47.69 -7.73
C ASP A 149 6.31 -48.85 -8.36
N LEU A 150 5.13 -48.58 -8.93
CA LEU A 150 4.36 -49.57 -9.71
C LEU A 150 5.15 -50.05 -10.95
N HIS A 151 5.86 -49.17 -11.63
CA HIS A 151 6.72 -49.52 -12.77
C HIS A 151 7.88 -50.45 -12.37
N ILE A 152 8.48 -50.24 -11.20
CA ILE A 152 9.53 -51.12 -10.69
C ILE A 152 8.93 -52.48 -10.34
N SER A 153 7.83 -52.49 -9.59
CA SER A 153 7.11 -53.72 -9.22
C SER A 153 6.67 -54.53 -10.45
N LEU A 154 6.28 -53.88 -11.54
CA LEU A 154 5.93 -54.53 -12.80
C LEU A 154 7.14 -55.27 -13.41
N LYS A 155 8.31 -54.63 -13.42
CA LYS A 155 9.53 -55.25 -13.93
C LYS A 155 9.97 -56.43 -13.08
N ASP A 156 9.82 -56.32 -11.76
CA ASP A 156 10.15 -57.39 -10.82
C ASP A 156 9.20 -58.59 -11.02
N ALA A 157 7.88 -58.36 -11.10
CA ALA A 157 6.88 -59.41 -11.36
C ALA A 157 7.12 -60.14 -12.70
N LEU A 158 7.57 -59.41 -13.72
CA LEU A 158 7.91 -59.98 -15.03
C LEU A 158 9.18 -60.85 -14.97
N GLN A 159 10.13 -60.54 -14.08
CA GLN A 159 11.32 -61.36 -13.85
C GLN A 159 11.01 -62.62 -13.02
N GLU A 160 10.09 -62.51 -12.07
CA GLU A 160 9.64 -63.63 -11.23
C GLU A 160 8.74 -64.63 -11.99
N GLY A 161 8.19 -64.22 -13.15
CA GLY A 161 7.35 -65.07 -13.99
C GLY A 161 5.88 -65.12 -13.55
N ASP A 162 5.46 -64.24 -12.64
CA ASP A 162 4.04 -64.06 -12.30
C ASP A 162 3.36 -63.15 -13.32
N TYR A 163 3.00 -63.73 -14.46
CA TYR A 163 2.39 -63.01 -15.56
C TYR A 163 1.00 -62.43 -15.20
N ALA A 164 0.23 -63.11 -14.36
CA ALA A 164 -1.09 -62.63 -13.95
C ALA A 164 -1.00 -61.35 -13.11
N HIS A 165 -0.04 -61.30 -12.18
CA HIS A 165 0.22 -60.11 -11.40
C HIS A 165 0.81 -58.98 -12.25
N ALA A 166 1.71 -59.30 -13.19
CA ALA A 166 2.28 -58.33 -14.12
C ALA A 166 1.21 -57.65 -15.00
N PHE A 167 0.26 -58.40 -15.58
CA PHE A 167 -0.84 -57.80 -16.37
C PHE A 167 -1.73 -56.88 -15.54
N TRP A 168 -2.03 -57.26 -14.29
CA TRP A 168 -2.80 -56.40 -13.38
C TRP A 168 -2.05 -55.10 -13.04
N LEU A 169 -0.75 -55.19 -12.78
CA LEU A 169 0.10 -54.01 -12.55
C LEU A 169 0.19 -53.10 -13.77
N CYS A 170 0.23 -53.64 -15.00
CA CYS A 170 0.18 -52.85 -16.24
C CYS A 170 -1.08 -51.98 -16.32
N VAL A 171 -2.25 -52.55 -16.02
CA VAL A 171 -3.53 -51.82 -16.04
C VAL A 171 -3.54 -50.73 -14.97
N GLN A 172 -3.04 -51.02 -13.78
CA GLN A 172 -2.92 -50.03 -12.72
C GLN A 172 -1.96 -48.89 -13.09
N CYS A 173 -0.79 -49.20 -13.64
CA CYS A 173 0.15 -48.21 -14.17
C CYS A 173 -0.51 -47.31 -15.22
N GLY A 174 -1.26 -47.88 -16.17
CA GLY A 174 -1.98 -47.12 -17.20
C GLY A 174 -3.01 -46.15 -16.60
N SER A 175 -3.77 -46.59 -15.59
CA SER A 175 -4.72 -45.71 -14.89
C SER A 175 -4.04 -44.58 -14.12
N ALA A 176 -2.91 -44.86 -13.48
CA ALA A 176 -2.10 -43.86 -12.78
C ALA A 176 -1.49 -42.84 -13.76
N MET A 177 -1.04 -43.30 -14.94
CA MET A 177 -0.51 -42.46 -16.01
C MET A 177 -1.56 -41.51 -16.59
N ALA A 178 -2.80 -41.98 -16.76
CA ALA A 178 -3.90 -41.14 -17.24
C ALA A 178 -4.14 -39.92 -16.32
N SER A 179 -3.98 -40.10 -15.00
CA SER A 179 -4.09 -39.01 -14.02
C SER A 179 -2.96 -37.97 -14.10
N LEU A 180 -1.85 -38.31 -14.75
CA LEU A 180 -0.65 -37.50 -14.93
C LEU A 180 -0.53 -36.90 -16.34
N GLY A 181 -1.55 -37.07 -17.21
CA GLY A 181 -1.49 -36.72 -18.63
C GLY A 181 -1.18 -35.26 -18.97
N THR A 182 -1.27 -34.34 -18.00
CA THR A 182 -0.83 -32.93 -18.16
C THR A 182 0.69 -32.77 -18.15
N LEU A 183 1.43 -33.78 -17.72
CA LEU A 183 2.89 -33.76 -17.64
C LEU A 183 3.51 -34.30 -18.94
N ARG A 184 4.56 -33.63 -19.42
CA ARG A 184 5.34 -34.08 -20.58
C ARG A 184 5.93 -35.49 -20.42
N CYS A 185 6.21 -35.90 -19.19
CA CYS A 185 6.75 -37.23 -18.89
C CYS A 185 5.73 -38.36 -19.03
N ALA A 186 4.42 -38.06 -18.98
CA ALA A 186 3.38 -39.08 -19.01
C ALA A 186 3.33 -39.82 -20.34
N SER A 187 3.55 -39.14 -21.47
CA SER A 187 3.55 -39.78 -22.80
C SER A 187 4.72 -40.74 -22.99
N SER A 188 5.92 -40.36 -22.55
CA SER A 188 7.11 -41.22 -22.60
C SER A 188 6.96 -42.43 -21.67
N LEU A 189 6.35 -42.24 -20.50
CA LEU A 189 6.16 -43.31 -19.52
C LEU A 189 5.05 -44.28 -19.97
N SER A 190 3.95 -43.77 -20.54
CA SER A 190 2.90 -44.59 -21.16
C SER A 190 3.45 -45.47 -22.27
N ALA A 191 4.24 -44.92 -23.19
CA ALA A 191 4.88 -45.71 -24.25
C ALA A 191 5.79 -46.82 -23.70
N THR A 192 6.39 -46.59 -22.53
CA THR A 192 7.20 -47.61 -21.84
C THR A 192 6.31 -48.69 -21.22
N VAL A 193 5.17 -48.35 -20.61
CA VAL A 193 4.18 -49.34 -20.14
C VAL A 193 3.70 -50.21 -21.29
N ASP A 194 3.37 -49.59 -22.42
CA ASP A 194 2.87 -50.31 -23.60
C ASP A 194 3.90 -51.32 -24.12
N SER A 195 5.18 -50.92 -24.20
CA SER A 195 6.27 -51.85 -24.56
C SER A 195 6.45 -53.00 -23.56
N LEU A 196 6.27 -52.73 -22.26
CA LEU A 196 6.37 -53.77 -21.22
C LEU A 196 5.18 -54.73 -21.25
N TYR A 197 4.01 -54.24 -21.66
CA TYR A 197 2.82 -55.06 -21.87
C TYR A 197 3.03 -56.01 -23.06
N GLU A 198 3.58 -55.52 -24.17
CA GLU A 198 3.95 -56.36 -25.32
C GLU A 198 4.98 -57.42 -24.92
N GLU A 199 6.04 -57.03 -24.19
CA GLU A 199 7.06 -57.95 -23.69
C GLU A 199 6.48 -59.01 -22.73
N ALA A 200 5.51 -58.63 -21.88
CA ALA A 200 4.82 -59.56 -20.98
C ALA A 200 3.94 -60.57 -21.74
N ALA A 201 3.27 -60.12 -22.80
CA ALA A 201 2.48 -60.99 -23.66
C ALA A 201 3.34 -62.01 -24.41
N GLU A 202 4.45 -61.58 -25.01
CA GLU A 202 5.39 -62.47 -25.71
C GLU A 202 6.02 -63.50 -24.76
N ARG A 203 6.41 -63.09 -23.55
CA ARG A 203 6.95 -64.01 -22.55
C ARG A 203 5.92 -65.04 -22.07
N LEU A 204 4.68 -64.61 -21.84
CA LEU A 204 3.59 -65.54 -21.50
C LEU A 204 3.33 -66.53 -22.63
N GLU A 205 3.28 -66.06 -23.88
CA GLU A 205 3.08 -66.93 -25.05
C GLU A 205 4.21 -67.96 -25.16
N THR A 206 5.46 -67.52 -25.01
CA THR A 206 6.63 -68.41 -25.01
C THR A 206 6.57 -69.43 -23.87
N ALA A 207 6.17 -69.01 -22.66
CA ALA A 207 6.03 -69.90 -21.51
C ALA A 207 4.89 -70.92 -21.69
N LEU A 208 3.75 -70.51 -22.25
CA LEU A 208 2.64 -71.40 -22.59
C LEU A 208 3.02 -72.37 -23.70
N GLN A 209 3.76 -71.92 -24.71
CA GLN A 209 4.24 -72.77 -25.79
C GLN A 209 5.22 -73.84 -25.27
N ALA A 210 6.12 -73.47 -24.34
CA ALA A 210 7.00 -74.41 -23.66
C ALA A 210 6.21 -75.44 -22.83
N ALA A 211 5.25 -74.98 -22.03
CA ALA A 211 4.38 -75.87 -21.25
C ALA A 211 3.53 -76.80 -22.13
N ALA A 212 3.09 -76.32 -23.30
CA ALA A 212 2.34 -77.11 -24.28
C ALA A 212 3.23 -78.11 -25.02
N SER A 213 4.50 -77.79 -25.29
CA SER A 213 5.45 -78.75 -25.88
C SER A 213 5.88 -79.84 -24.90
N ASP A 214 5.94 -79.53 -23.61
CA ASP A 214 6.23 -80.49 -22.54
C ASP A 214 4.99 -81.35 -22.19
N PHE A 215 3.82 -81.01 -22.72
CA PHE A 215 2.58 -81.74 -22.50
C PHE A 215 2.54 -83.04 -23.31
N HIS A 216 2.90 -84.15 -22.67
CA HIS A 216 2.78 -85.49 -23.24
C HIS A 216 1.38 -86.11 -23.00
N PRO A 217 0.54 -86.29 -24.04
CA PRO A 217 -0.83 -86.80 -23.89
C PRO A 217 -0.88 -88.25 -23.36
N ASP A 218 0.16 -89.05 -23.58
CA ASP A 218 0.20 -90.47 -23.19
C ASP A 218 0.22 -90.70 -21.66
N ILE A 219 0.68 -89.72 -20.88
CA ILE A 219 0.72 -89.80 -19.41
C ILE A 219 -0.66 -89.45 -18.84
N PHE A 220 -1.33 -88.44 -19.39
CA PHE A 220 -2.68 -88.04 -18.97
C PHE A 220 -3.77 -89.04 -19.38
N CYS A 221 -3.66 -89.67 -20.55
CA CYS A 221 -4.59 -90.75 -20.96
C CYS A 221 -4.51 -91.97 -20.02
N LYS A 222 -3.33 -92.29 -19.49
CA LYS A 222 -3.15 -93.35 -18.47
C LYS A 222 -3.67 -92.97 -17.08
N ALA A 223 -3.63 -91.68 -16.72
CA ALA A 223 -4.23 -91.18 -15.49
C ALA A 223 -5.77 -91.15 -15.58
N ARG A 224 -6.34 -90.71 -16.71
CA ARG A 224 -7.79 -90.67 -16.94
C ARG A 224 -8.43 -92.05 -17.02
N SER A 225 -7.75 -93.03 -17.60
CA SER A 225 -8.22 -94.43 -17.63
C SER A 225 -8.11 -95.15 -16.27
N ARG A 226 -7.46 -94.54 -15.26
CA ARG A 226 -7.43 -95.04 -13.87
C ARG A 226 -8.47 -94.39 -12.95
N GLN A 227 -9.13 -93.31 -13.37
CA GLN A 227 -10.08 -92.53 -12.55
C GLN A 227 -11.49 -92.44 -13.17
N MET A 228 -12.02 -93.56 -13.66
CA MET A 228 -13.46 -93.72 -13.94
C MET A 228 -14.00 -94.92 -13.17
N PRO A 229 -14.53 -94.73 -11.95
CA PRO A 229 -15.66 -95.51 -11.46
C PRO A 229 -16.96 -94.88 -11.97
N ASP A 230 -17.83 -95.72 -12.54
CA ASP A 230 -19.21 -95.39 -12.92
C ASP A 230 -19.95 -94.66 -11.79
N ALA A 231 -20.41 -93.44 -12.07
CA ALA A 231 -21.56 -92.82 -11.41
C ALA A 231 -22.07 -91.65 -12.26
N PHE A 232 -22.81 -91.97 -13.32
CA PHE A 232 -23.85 -91.08 -13.82
C PHE A 232 -25.02 -91.17 -12.83
N GLU A 233 -25.21 -90.16 -11.99
CA GLU A 233 -26.55 -89.86 -11.46
C GLU A 233 -27.02 -88.52 -12.05
N PRO A 234 -28.19 -88.48 -12.70
CA PRO A 234 -28.78 -87.25 -13.18
C PRO A 234 -29.36 -86.47 -11.99
N ILE A 235 -28.89 -85.25 -11.78
CA ILE A 235 -29.54 -84.35 -10.83
C ILE A 235 -30.69 -83.65 -11.57
N ASP A 236 -31.88 -83.94 -11.08
CA ASP A 236 -33.17 -83.39 -11.49
C ASP A 236 -33.19 -81.86 -11.52
N SER A 237 -33.96 -81.38 -12.49
CA SER A 237 -34.46 -80.02 -12.61
C SER A 237 -35.09 -79.48 -11.33
N PHE A 238 -34.62 -78.33 -10.85
CA PHE A 238 -35.42 -77.23 -10.28
C PHE A 238 -34.64 -75.91 -10.37
#